data_AF-A0A7Y7E5M4-F1
#
_entry.id   AF-A0A7Y7E5M4-F1
#
_cell.length_a   1.000
_cell.length_b   1.000
_cell.length_c   1.000
_cell.angle_alpha   90.00
_cell.angle_beta   90.00
_cell.angle_gamma   90.00
#
_symmetry.space_group_name_H-M   'P 1'
#
loop_
_entity.id
_entity.type
_entity.pdbx_description
1 polymer ?
#
loop_
_entity_poly.entity_id
_entity_poly.type
_entity_poly.pdbx_seq_one_letter_code
_entity_poly.pdbx_strand_id
1 'polypeptide(L)'
;MGECTGAATPSTSDRLTYEQLVVIVRACTGVQLDAAGLDDPELELKALGVDSLGLLGVVAELERRYPVLLGPEAEQAVSPRALYDLVNAQLARGDRP
;
A
#
# COMPACT_ATOMS: atom_id res chain seq x y z
N MET A 1 17.51 24.98 4.99
CA MET A 1 16.17 24.36 5.05
C MET A 1 16.35 23.01 4.37
N GLY A 2 16.75 22.00 5.12
CA GLY A 2 15.80 21.05 5.71
C GLY A 2 15.95 19.74 4.96
N GLU A 3 17.10 19.12 5.14
CA GLU A 3 17.50 17.82 4.61
C GLU A 3 16.63 16.71 5.21
N CYS A 4 15.57 16.32 4.50
CA CYS A 4 14.78 15.13 4.84
C CYS A 4 15.52 13.86 4.38
N THR A 5 16.63 13.54 5.05
CA THR A 5 17.20 12.19 5.04
C THR A 5 16.39 11.33 6.01
N GLY A 6 15.79 10.27 5.48
CA GLY A 6 15.06 9.27 6.23
C GLY A 6 14.88 8.01 5.40
N ALA A 7 15.98 7.43 4.91
CA ALA A 7 15.99 6.07 4.39
C ALA A 7 15.77 5.11 5.57
N ALA A 8 14.51 4.87 5.94
CA ALA A 8 14.15 3.76 6.81
C ALA A 8 14.23 2.48 5.98
N THR A 9 15.32 1.73 6.13
CA THR A 9 15.38 0.32 5.74
C THR A 9 14.25 -0.43 6.45
N PRO A 10 13.31 -1.07 5.74
CA PRO A 10 12.26 -1.84 6.42
C PRO A 10 12.87 -3.13 6.95
N SER A 11 13.05 -3.23 8.27
CA SER A 11 13.11 -4.52 8.95
C SER A 11 11.78 -5.21 8.71
N THR A 12 11.79 -6.33 7.99
CA THR A 12 10.62 -7.11 7.56
C THR A 12 9.66 -7.33 8.73
N SER A 13 8.68 -6.44 8.85
CA SER A 13 7.62 -6.54 9.84
C SER A 13 6.49 -7.34 9.20
N ASP A 14 5.92 -8.28 9.94
CA ASP A 14 4.85 -9.17 9.49
C ASP A 14 3.53 -8.45 9.16
N ARG A 15 3.47 -7.13 9.35
CA ARG A 15 2.30 -6.29 9.08
C ARG A 15 2.68 -5.11 8.22
N LEU A 16 1.80 -4.81 7.27
CA LEU A 16 1.86 -3.59 6.47
C LEU A 16 1.42 -2.41 7.35
N THR A 17 2.19 -1.33 7.34
CA THR A 17 1.83 -0.04 7.96
C THR A 17 1.41 0.98 6.90
N TYR A 18 0.66 2.01 7.29
CA TYR A 18 0.26 3.09 6.38
C TYR A 18 1.46 3.81 5.76
N GLU A 19 2.53 4.04 6.52
CA GLU A 19 3.76 4.65 6.00
C GLU A 19 4.40 3.80 4.89
N GLN A 20 4.42 2.47 5.07
CA GLN A 20 4.93 1.58 4.03
C GLN A 20 4.03 1.58 2.79
N LEU A 21 2.71 1.60 2.99
CA LEU A 21 1.75 1.72 1.88
C LEU A 21 2.02 3.02 1.10
N VAL A 22 2.21 4.14 1.79
CA VAL A 22 2.55 5.44 1.18
C VAL A 22 3.80 5.34 0.33
N VAL A 23 4.87 4.77 0.89
CA VAL A 23 6.15 4.61 0.19
C VAL A 23 5.99 3.77 -1.07
N ILE A 24 5.21 2.68 -1.01
CA ILE A 24 4.96 1.81 -2.16
C ILE A 24 4.12 2.53 -3.21
N VAL A 25 3.01 3.16 -2.81
CA VAL A 25 2.13 3.90 -3.73
C VAL A 25 2.89 5.01 -4.43
N ARG A 26 3.64 5.84 -3.69
CA ARG A 26 4.50 6.89 -4.26
C ARG A 26 5.51 6.34 -5.27
N ALA A 27 6.13 5.19 -4.97
CA ALA A 27 7.12 4.59 -5.85
C ALA A 27 6.51 4.04 -7.14
N CYS A 28 5.30 3.48 -7.09
CA CYS A 28 4.63 2.87 -8.24
C CYS A 28 3.88 3.89 -9.11
N THR A 29 3.30 4.93 -8.50
CA THR A 29 2.39 5.85 -9.20
C THR A 29 2.94 7.27 -9.35
N GLY A 30 3.95 7.64 -8.55
CA GLY A 30 4.51 8.99 -8.52
C GLY A 30 3.62 10.03 -7.84
N VAL A 31 2.47 9.63 -7.27
CA VAL A 31 1.55 10.58 -6.62
C VAL A 31 2.02 11.00 -5.24
N GLN A 32 1.79 12.25 -4.86
CA GLN A 32 2.14 12.76 -3.54
C GLN A 32 1.05 12.42 -2.52
N LEU A 33 1.16 11.23 -1.93
CA LEU A 33 0.20 10.69 -0.97
C LEU A 33 0.73 10.78 0.46
N ASP A 34 -0.05 11.25 1.43
CA ASP A 34 0.36 11.31 2.84
C ASP A 34 -0.25 10.16 3.65
N ALA A 35 0.36 9.80 4.78
CA ALA A 35 -0.20 8.77 5.66
C ALA A 35 -1.45 9.28 6.41
N ALA A 36 -1.55 10.60 6.60
CA ALA A 36 -2.70 11.22 7.24
C ALA A 36 -3.97 11.01 6.40
N GLY A 37 -5.00 10.44 7.02
CA GLY A 37 -6.30 10.21 6.38
C GLY A 37 -6.39 8.95 5.51
N LEU A 38 -5.35 8.11 5.44
CA LEU A 38 -5.46 6.81 4.76
C LEU A 38 -6.31 5.79 5.53
N ASP A 39 -6.63 6.07 6.80
CA ASP A 39 -7.62 5.29 7.54
C ASP A 39 -9.06 5.63 7.16
N ASP A 40 -9.26 6.73 6.44
CA ASP A 40 -10.56 7.18 5.99
C ASP A 40 -11.09 6.26 4.86
N PRO A 41 -12.27 5.65 5.03
CA PRO A 41 -12.86 4.78 4.04
C PRO A 41 -13.48 5.53 2.85
N GLU A 42 -13.79 6.82 2.99
CA GLU A 42 -14.35 7.67 1.93
C GLU A 42 -13.24 8.20 0.99
N LEU A 43 -11.98 8.17 1.43
CA LEU A 43 -10.84 8.55 0.63
C LEU A 43 -10.59 7.55 -0.51
N GLU A 44 -10.89 7.95 -1.75
CA GLU A 44 -10.66 7.13 -2.93
C GLU A 44 -9.22 7.22 -3.44
N LEU A 45 -8.65 6.08 -3.85
CA LEU A 45 -7.34 6.01 -4.52
C LEU A 45 -7.31 6.88 -5.77
N LYS A 46 -8.40 6.86 -6.54
CA LYS A 46 -8.54 7.68 -7.74
C LYS A 46 -8.52 9.18 -7.46
N ALA A 47 -9.09 9.62 -6.33
CA ALA A 47 -9.04 11.03 -5.91
C ALA A 47 -7.62 11.47 -5.54
N LEU A 48 -6.77 10.53 -5.11
CA LEU A 48 -5.34 10.73 -4.84
C LEU A 48 -4.48 10.70 -6.12
N GLY A 49 -5.08 10.47 -7.29
CA GLY A 49 -4.37 10.32 -8.56
C GLY A 49 -3.79 8.92 -8.80
N VAL A 50 -4.21 7.92 -8.01
CA VAL A 50 -3.87 6.52 -8.28
C VAL A 50 -4.84 5.97 -9.31
N ASP A 51 -4.38 5.85 -10.56
CA ASP A 51 -5.12 5.18 -11.62
C ASP A 51 -5.11 3.65 -11.45
N SER A 52 -5.97 2.96 -12.20
CA SER A 52 -6.06 1.50 -12.18
C SER A 52 -4.72 0.81 -12.46
N LEU A 53 -3.90 1.33 -13.38
CA LEU A 53 -2.55 0.80 -13.63
C LEU A 53 -1.60 1.04 -12.46
N GLY A 54 -1.73 2.19 -11.81
CA GLY A 54 -0.95 2.51 -10.61
C GLY A 54 -1.26 1.54 -9.47
N LEU A 55 -2.54 1.23 -9.27
CA LEU A 55 -2.98 0.24 -8.29
C LEU A 55 -2.41 -1.16 -8.59
N LEU A 56 -2.42 -1.61 -9.84
CA LEU A 56 -1.79 -2.88 -10.23
C LEU A 56 -0.30 -2.92 -9.87
N GLY A 57 0.43 -1.84 -10.12
CA GLY A 57 1.84 -1.71 -9.74
C GLY A 57 2.04 -1.79 -8.22
N VAL A 58 1.14 -1.17 -7.45
CA VAL A 58 1.16 -1.21 -5.98
C VAL A 58 0.90 -2.63 -5.46
N VAL A 59 -0.12 -3.32 -5.98
CA VAL A 59 -0.44 -4.70 -5.62
C VAL A 59 0.75 -5.62 -5.92
N ALA A 60 1.32 -5.53 -7.13
CA ALA A 60 2.49 -6.34 -7.50
C ALA A 60 3.71 -6.07 -6.61
N GLU A 61 3.97 -4.81 -6.24
CA GLU A 61 5.08 -4.47 -5.33
C GLU A 61 4.81 -4.94 -3.89
N LEU A 62 3.56 -4.96 -3.44
CA LEU A 62 3.16 -5.53 -2.15
C LEU A 62 3.43 -7.04 -2.12
N GLU A 63 2.97 -7.79 -3.12
CA GLU A 63 3.23 -9.24 -3.23
C GLU A 63 4.72 -9.57 -3.38
N ARG A 64 5.52 -8.65 -3.94
CA ARG A 64 6.98 -8.80 -4.02
C ARG A 64 7.67 -8.60 -2.67
N ARG A 65 7.18 -7.69 -1.83
CA ARG A 65 7.78 -7.35 -0.53
C ARG A 65 7.27 -8.20 0.61
N TYR A 66 6.00 -8.57 0.57
CA TYR A 66 5.30 -9.31 1.59
C TYR A 66 4.98 -10.71 1.07
N PRO A 67 5.09 -11.76 1.90
CA PRO A 67 4.81 -13.12 1.49
C PRO A 67 3.28 -13.39 1.45
N VAL A 68 2.54 -12.61 0.66
CA VAL A 68 1.09 -12.72 0.50
C VAL A 68 0.70 -12.69 -0.96
N LEU A 69 -0.41 -13.35 -1.28
CA LEU A 69 -1.13 -13.21 -2.52
C LEU A 69 -2.41 -12.42 -2.25
N LEU A 70 -2.51 -11.24 -2.85
CA LEU A 70 -3.63 -10.33 -2.66
C LEU A 70 -4.75 -10.62 -3.66
N GLY A 71 -4.39 -11.14 -4.83
CA GLY A 71 -5.34 -11.51 -5.88
C GLY A 71 -6.15 -10.31 -6.41
N PRO A 72 -7.23 -10.59 -7.18
CA PRO A 72 -8.00 -9.57 -7.87
C PRO A 72 -8.80 -8.64 -6.97
N GLU A 73 -8.96 -8.98 -5.69
CA GLU A 73 -9.66 -8.14 -4.72
C GLU A 73 -8.86 -6.87 -4.41
N ALA A 74 -7.53 -6.98 -4.29
CA ALA A 74 -6.67 -5.82 -4.07
C ALA A 74 -6.54 -4.93 -5.31
N GLU A 75 -6.58 -5.53 -6.50
CA GLU A 75 -6.62 -4.81 -7.79
C GLU A 75 -7.91 -3.99 -7.96
N GLN A 76 -8.95 -4.32 -7.21
CA GLN A 76 -10.27 -3.65 -7.22
C GLN A 76 -10.48 -2.75 -5.99
N ALA A 77 -9.47 -2.57 -5.14
CA ALA A 77 -9.58 -1.73 -3.97
C ALA A 77 -9.88 -0.26 -4.36
N VAL A 78 -10.93 0.31 -3.78
CA VAL A 78 -11.39 1.67 -4.09
C VAL A 78 -10.71 2.71 -3.20
N SER A 79 -10.44 2.36 -1.94
CA SER A 79 -9.79 3.22 -0.96
C SER A 79 -8.46 2.64 -0.47
N PRO A 80 -7.50 3.48 -0.03
CA PRO A 80 -6.26 3.03 0.59
C PRO A 80 -6.53 2.19 1.84
N ARG A 81 -7.58 2.55 2.60
CA ARG A 81 -8.04 1.79 3.78
C ARG A 81 -8.43 0.36 3.41
N ALA A 82 -9.23 0.19 2.36
CA ALA A 82 -9.65 -1.14 1.90
C ALA A 82 -8.46 -1.99 1.46
N LEU A 83 -7.52 -1.41 0.71
CA LEU A 83 -6.29 -2.10 0.30
C LEU A 83 -5.44 -2.50 1.52
N TYR A 84 -5.26 -1.57 2.47
CA TYR A 84 -4.51 -1.81 3.70
C TYR A 84 -5.11 -2.96 4.54
N ASP A 85 -6.43 -2.95 4.73
CA ASP A 85 -7.13 -3.99 5.49
C ASP A 85 -7.04 -5.35 4.79
N LEU A 86 -7.19 -5.39 3.45
CA LEU A 86 -7.01 -6.62 2.66
C LEU A 86 -5.61 -7.21 2.85
N VAL A 87 -4.56 -6.40 2.71
CA VAL A 87 -3.17 -6.88 2.84
C VAL A 87 -2.90 -7.40 4.24
N ASN A 88 -3.30 -6.66 5.27
CA ASN A 88 -3.10 -7.08 6.65
C ASN A 88 -3.95 -8.31 7.01
N ALA A 89 -5.14 -8.47 6.42
CA ALA A 89 -5.95 -9.67 6.58
C ALA A 89 -5.26 -10.90 5.98
N GLN A 90 -4.64 -10.77 4.79
CA GLN A 90 -3.89 -11.86 4.17
C GLN A 90 -2.62 -12.21 4.95
N LEU A 91 -1.87 -11.21 5.41
CA LEU A 91 -0.70 -11.40 6.27
C LEU A 91 -1.09 -12.15 7.56
N ALA A 92 -2.19 -11.74 8.20
CA ALA A 92 -2.67 -12.38 9.42
C ALA A 92 -3.17 -13.82 9.21
N ARG A 93 -3.64 -14.15 8.00
CA ARG A 93 -4.02 -15.54 7.65
C ARG A 93 -2.82 -16.44 7.46
N GLY A 94 -1.64 -15.88 7.16
CA GLY A 94 -0.41 -16.65 6.93
C GLY A 94 -0.55 -17.64 5.76
N ASP A 95 -1.42 -17.34 4.79
CA ASP A 95 -1.67 -18.17 3.62
C ASP A 95 -0.43 -18.13 2.72
N ARG A 96 0.51 -19.02 3.02
CA ARG A 96 1.71 -19.26 2.25
C ARG A 96 1.40 -20.40 1.27
N PRO A 97 1.61 -20.22 -0.04
CA PRO A 97 1.54 -21.35 -0.97
C PRO A 97 2.63 -22.39 -0.67
#